data_AF-A0A352RUV4-F1
#
_entry.id   AF-A0A352RUV4-F1
#
_cell.length_a   1.000
_cell.length_b   1.000
_cell.length_c   1.000
_cell.angle_alpha   90.00
_cell.angle_beta   90.00
_cell.angle_gamma   90.00
#
_symmetry.space_group_name_H-M   'P 1'
#
loop_
_entity.id
_entity.type
_entity.pdbx_description
1 polymer ?
#
loop_
_entity_poly.entity_id
_entity_poly.type
_entity_poly.pdbx_seq_one_letter_code
_entity_poly.pdbx_strand_id
1 'polypeptide(L)'
;LSDNTVVSTSTSLNGIAADGISVSLNGPMSANDSFLIQPTRNAAAGFGTLITDPAKVAAASPARADASTQNTGSGTAQLSGVAQGFTQLSGKITATYTGAGYTFTDALGNVVTPTSTAANGTGTDYTFSGLTFHFDGTPKAGDTFTLSSNSGATADNGNALALAKLQTAKTINGTSSFNDAYASLVNQVGSDAKSASIASESQDSITTQVTSAQQSVSGVNMDEETVNLLKFQQLYQANAKVIQTASTIIDTLLSIG
;
A
#
# COMPACT_ATOMS: atom_id res chain seq x y z
N LEU A 1 -4.33 6.91 6.97
CA LEU A 1 -4.56 7.67 8.21
C LEU A 1 -6.01 8.14 8.20
N SER A 2 -6.95 7.27 8.52
CA SER A 2 -8.39 7.56 8.50
C SER A 2 -9.11 6.92 9.70
N ASP A 3 -8.38 6.62 10.77
CA ASP A 3 -8.91 5.96 11.95
C ASP A 3 -9.49 6.96 12.98
N ASN A 4 -9.42 8.26 12.70
CA ASN A 4 -9.88 9.34 13.58
C ASN A 4 -9.32 9.23 15.01
N THR A 5 -8.16 8.58 15.17
CA THR A 5 -7.48 8.45 16.44
C THR A 5 -6.42 9.55 16.57
N VAL A 6 -6.26 10.08 17.78
CA VAL A 6 -5.17 11.00 18.07
C VAL A 6 -3.89 10.19 18.18
N VAL A 7 -3.11 10.16 17.11
CA VAL A 7 -1.84 9.41 17.02
C VAL A 7 -0.68 10.06 17.79
N SER A 8 -0.74 11.36 18.06
CA SER A 8 0.24 12.05 18.89
C SER A 8 -0.28 13.42 19.36
N THR A 9 0.07 13.82 20.59
CA THR A 9 -0.14 15.17 21.11
C THR A 9 1.19 15.77 21.51
N SER A 10 1.51 16.96 21.02
CA SER A 10 2.74 17.67 21.39
C SER A 10 2.46 19.17 21.51
N THR A 11 3.18 19.82 22.42
CA THR A 11 3.21 21.29 22.55
C THR A 11 4.17 21.94 21.54
N SER A 12 4.91 21.13 20.76
CA SER A 12 5.77 21.54 19.65
C SER A 12 5.59 20.59 18.46
N LEU A 13 5.28 21.15 17.28
CA LEU A 13 5.07 20.38 16.06
C LEU A 13 6.36 20.03 15.31
N ASN A 14 7.50 20.64 15.67
CA ASN A 14 8.79 20.25 15.11
C ASN A 14 9.22 18.91 15.69
N GLY A 15 9.20 17.87 14.86
CA GLY A 15 9.63 16.53 15.25
C GLY A 15 8.51 15.62 15.76
N ILE A 16 7.23 15.92 15.48
CA ILE A 16 6.20 14.90 15.66
C ILE A 16 6.47 13.78 14.67
N ALA A 17 6.90 12.64 15.21
CA ALA A 17 7.00 11.37 14.51
C ALA A 17 5.73 10.57 14.83
N ALA A 18 4.86 10.39 13.84
CA ALA A 18 3.68 9.53 13.95
C ALA A 18 3.62 8.64 12.71
N ASP A 19 3.41 7.34 12.90
CA ASP A 19 3.29 6.34 11.83
C ASP A 19 4.41 6.39 10.78
N GLY A 20 5.64 6.67 11.22
CA GLY A 20 6.82 6.73 10.35
C GLY A 20 6.96 8.03 9.54
N ILE A 21 6.14 9.05 9.79
CA ILE A 21 6.24 10.36 9.15
C ILE A 21 6.78 11.37 10.16
N SER A 22 7.77 12.16 9.75
CA SER A 22 8.18 13.35 10.48
C SER A 22 7.52 14.59 9.89
N VAL A 23 6.80 15.32 10.73
CA VAL A 23 6.21 16.63 10.36
C VAL A 23 7.10 17.73 10.90
N SER A 24 7.40 18.72 10.06
CA SER A 24 8.03 19.96 10.46
C SER A 24 7.22 21.12 9.91
N LEU A 25 7.09 22.17 10.70
CA LEU A 25 6.35 23.37 10.32
C LEU A 25 7.32 24.55 10.33
N ASN A 26 7.22 25.37 9.29
CA ASN A 26 7.95 26.61 9.19
C ASN A 26 6.96 27.76 9.32
N GLY A 27 7.00 28.48 10.45
CA GLY A 27 6.13 29.62 10.74
C GLY A 27 5.21 29.42 11.95
N PRO A 28 4.56 30.51 12.42
CA PRO A 28 3.61 30.45 13.53
C PRO A 28 2.30 29.77 13.11
N MET A 29 1.69 29.03 14.04
CA MET A 29 0.32 28.54 13.91
C MET A 29 -0.63 29.33 14.78
N SER A 30 -1.86 29.50 14.31
CA SER A 30 -2.96 30.04 15.09
C SER A 30 -3.78 28.91 15.73
N ALA A 31 -4.52 29.25 16.78
CA ALA A 31 -5.48 28.32 17.35
C ALA A 31 -6.51 27.89 16.29
N ASN A 32 -6.78 26.59 16.22
CA ASN A 32 -7.68 25.94 15.25
C ASN A 32 -7.16 25.79 13.82
N ASP A 33 -5.86 25.98 13.57
CA ASP A 33 -5.26 25.59 12.29
C ASP A 33 -5.33 24.07 12.08
N SER A 34 -5.63 23.64 10.86
CA SER A 34 -5.74 22.23 10.47
C SER A 34 -5.03 21.96 9.15
N PHE A 35 -4.32 20.84 9.07
CA PHE A 35 -3.58 20.40 7.90
C PHE A 35 -3.96 18.98 7.52
N LEU A 36 -4.24 18.77 6.23
CA LEU A 36 -4.50 17.45 5.68
C LEU A 36 -3.19 16.83 5.17
N ILE A 37 -2.76 15.74 5.79
CA ILE A 37 -1.51 15.04 5.45
C ILE A 37 -1.84 13.78 4.64
N GLN A 38 -1.29 13.68 3.43
CA GLN A 38 -1.58 12.58 2.49
C GLN A 38 -0.30 12.01 1.86
N PRO A 39 0.56 11.34 2.65
CA PRO A 39 1.93 11.01 2.26
C PRO A 39 2.02 10.11 1.03
N THR A 40 1.07 9.19 0.88
CA THR A 40 1.10 8.15 -0.16
C THR A 40 0.08 8.35 -1.28
N ARG A 41 -0.83 9.34 -1.18
CA ARG A 41 -1.93 9.53 -2.16
C ARG A 41 -1.41 9.66 -3.60
N ASN A 42 -0.32 10.40 -3.79
CA ASN A 42 0.28 10.65 -5.11
C ASN A 42 1.61 9.91 -5.31
N ALA A 43 1.98 8.97 -4.42
CA ALA A 43 3.29 8.32 -4.49
C ALA A 43 3.52 7.58 -5.82
N ALA A 44 2.48 6.97 -6.38
CA ALA A 44 2.54 6.28 -7.66
C ALA A 44 2.82 7.22 -8.85
N ALA A 45 2.33 8.46 -8.81
CA ALA A 45 2.49 9.42 -9.90
C ALA A 45 3.95 9.90 -10.06
N GLY A 46 4.73 9.89 -8.97
CA GLY A 46 6.16 10.22 -8.98
C GLY A 46 7.08 9.00 -9.15
N PHE A 47 6.53 7.80 -9.33
CA PHE A 47 7.34 6.58 -9.41
C PHE A 47 8.09 6.51 -10.75
N GLY A 48 9.40 6.33 -10.67
CA GLY A 48 10.28 6.26 -11.85
C GLY A 48 11.54 5.45 -11.59
N THR A 49 12.16 4.95 -12.65
CA THR A 49 13.41 4.20 -12.58
C THR A 49 14.60 5.15 -12.56
N LEU A 50 15.38 5.14 -11.48
CA LEU A 50 16.58 5.96 -11.37
C LEU A 50 17.81 5.28 -12.00
N ILE A 51 17.90 3.96 -11.87
CA ILE A 51 18.95 3.15 -12.48
C ILE A 51 18.44 2.63 -13.82
N THR A 52 18.93 3.24 -14.90
CA THR A 52 18.64 2.83 -16.28
C THR A 52 19.77 2.02 -16.92
N ASP A 53 20.99 2.15 -16.37
CA ASP A 53 22.16 1.39 -16.78
C ASP A 53 22.29 0.11 -15.94
N PRO A 54 22.20 -1.09 -16.56
CA PRO A 54 22.34 -2.36 -15.85
C PRO A 54 23.67 -2.50 -15.10
N ALA A 55 24.76 -1.88 -15.56
CA ALA A 55 26.06 -1.96 -14.90
C ALA A 55 26.09 -1.22 -13.54
N LYS A 56 25.12 -0.33 -13.29
CA LYS A 56 24.97 0.37 -12.01
C LYS A 56 24.15 -0.41 -10.98
N VAL A 57 23.60 -1.57 -11.36
CA VAL A 57 22.91 -2.44 -10.41
C VAL A 57 23.94 -3.12 -9.51
N ALA A 58 23.91 -2.80 -8.22
CA ALA A 58 24.77 -3.43 -7.23
C ALA A 58 24.29 -4.86 -6.92
N ALA A 59 24.59 -5.82 -7.80
CA ALA A 59 24.15 -7.21 -7.65
C ALA A 59 25.00 -8.02 -6.65
N ALA A 60 26.28 -7.68 -6.52
CA ALA A 60 27.22 -8.38 -5.67
C ALA A 60 27.12 -7.97 -4.19
N SER A 61 27.46 -8.90 -3.31
CA SER A 61 27.68 -8.63 -1.88
C SER A 61 28.83 -7.62 -1.69
N PRO A 62 28.76 -6.71 -0.71
CA PRO A 62 29.79 -5.67 -0.53
C PRO A 62 31.14 -6.20 0.00
N ALA A 63 31.12 -7.36 0.65
CA ALA A 63 32.30 -8.01 1.21
C ALA A 63 32.22 -9.53 1.03
N ARG A 64 33.35 -10.20 1.21
CA ARG A 64 33.46 -11.65 1.18
C ARG A 64 34.44 -12.15 2.24
N ALA A 65 34.34 -13.44 2.54
CA ALA A 65 35.26 -14.14 3.43
C ALA A 65 35.81 -15.35 2.67
N ASP A 66 37.13 -15.50 2.70
CA ASP A 66 37.83 -16.58 2.01
C ASP A 66 38.66 -17.38 3.02
N ALA A 67 38.53 -18.70 3.04
CA ALA A 67 39.37 -19.57 3.85
C ALA A 67 40.72 -19.81 3.15
N SER A 68 41.81 -19.81 3.92
CA SER A 68 43.13 -20.15 3.37
C SER A 68 43.17 -21.62 2.94
N THR A 69 43.79 -21.90 1.79
CA THR A 69 44.02 -23.26 1.29
C THR A 69 45.00 -24.06 2.15
N GLN A 70 45.70 -23.39 3.07
CA GLN A 70 46.61 -24.01 4.04
C GLN A 70 45.88 -24.45 5.33
N ASN A 71 44.59 -24.13 5.47
CA ASN A 71 43.81 -24.54 6.63
C ASN A 71 43.73 -26.07 6.70
N THR A 72 43.89 -26.58 7.92
CA THR A 72 43.88 -28.03 8.19
C THR A 72 42.63 -28.47 8.96
N GLY A 73 41.84 -27.52 9.46
CA GLY A 73 40.49 -27.72 9.96
C GLY A 73 39.42 -27.51 8.88
N SER A 74 38.17 -27.72 9.26
CA SER A 74 36.99 -27.53 8.40
C SER A 74 36.17 -26.30 8.82
N GLY A 75 36.84 -25.30 9.40
CA GLY A 75 36.21 -24.03 9.74
C GLY A 75 35.77 -23.28 8.49
N THR A 76 34.69 -22.52 8.60
CA THR A 76 34.14 -21.70 7.53
C THR A 76 33.97 -20.25 8.01
N ALA A 77 34.02 -19.33 7.07
CA ALA A 77 33.70 -17.93 7.29
C ALA A 77 32.89 -17.43 6.09
N GLN A 78 31.78 -16.73 6.34
CA GLN A 78 30.92 -16.21 5.29
C GLN A 78 30.29 -14.89 5.73
N LEU A 79 30.02 -13.99 4.77
CA LEU A 79 29.25 -12.79 5.03
C LEU A 79 27.80 -13.21 5.34
N SER A 80 27.33 -12.94 6.55
CA SER A 80 25.99 -13.33 7.02
C SER A 80 25.04 -12.14 7.15
N GLY A 81 25.57 -10.93 7.34
CA GLY A 81 24.76 -9.73 7.53
C GLY A 81 25.42 -8.47 6.99
N VAL A 82 24.59 -7.56 6.48
CA VAL A 82 24.99 -6.21 6.04
C VAL A 82 24.01 -5.23 6.65
N ALA A 83 24.49 -4.39 7.57
CA ALA A 83 23.69 -3.35 8.20
C ALA A 83 23.49 -2.15 7.26
N GLN A 84 22.39 -1.41 7.44
CA GLN A 84 22.20 -0.13 6.78
C GLN A 84 23.31 0.84 7.23
N GLY A 85 23.90 1.57 6.27
CA GLY A 85 24.99 2.51 6.56
C GLY A 85 26.34 1.85 6.84
N PHE A 86 26.53 0.57 6.46
CA PHE A 86 27.83 -0.08 6.55
C PHE A 86 28.91 0.73 5.79
N THR A 87 30.15 0.64 6.25
CA THR A 87 31.31 1.18 5.55
C THR A 87 32.13 0.05 4.96
N GLN A 88 32.58 0.21 3.72
CA GLN A 88 33.42 -0.78 3.05
C GLN A 88 34.76 -0.94 3.78
N LEU A 89 35.30 -2.15 3.82
CA LEU A 89 36.56 -2.43 4.48
C LEU A 89 37.71 -1.74 3.74
N SER A 90 38.49 -0.91 4.44
CA SER A 90 39.64 -0.18 3.89
C SER A 90 40.83 -1.08 3.53
N GLY A 91 40.84 -2.32 4.01
CA GLY A 91 41.87 -3.32 3.74
C GLY A 91 41.40 -4.72 4.14
N LYS A 92 42.19 -5.74 3.81
CA LYS A 92 41.91 -7.12 4.25
C LYS A 92 42.04 -7.22 5.78
N ILE A 93 41.14 -7.96 6.40
CA ILE A 93 41.24 -8.38 7.80
C ILE A 93 41.55 -9.89 7.78
N THR A 94 42.56 -10.31 8.51
CA THR A 94 42.92 -11.72 8.64
C THR A 94 42.47 -12.22 10.01
N ALA A 95 41.52 -13.14 10.03
CA ALA A 95 41.12 -13.87 11.22
C ALA A 95 42.01 -15.12 11.36
N THR A 96 42.73 -15.26 12.46
CA THR A 96 43.58 -16.42 12.76
C THR A 96 43.02 -17.14 13.98
N TYR A 97 42.70 -18.42 13.84
CA TYR A 97 42.22 -19.24 14.94
C TYR A 97 43.38 -19.69 15.83
N THR A 98 43.31 -19.41 17.13
CA THR A 98 44.38 -19.70 18.10
C THR A 98 44.20 -21.03 18.83
N GLY A 99 43.12 -21.76 18.55
CA GLY A 99 42.71 -22.97 19.29
C GLY A 99 41.65 -22.72 20.35
N ALA A 100 41.48 -21.47 20.82
CA ALA A 100 40.42 -21.08 21.75
C ALA A 100 39.44 -20.05 21.15
N GLY A 101 39.88 -19.28 20.16
CA GLY A 101 39.08 -18.27 19.49
C GLY A 101 39.84 -17.63 18.33
N TYR A 102 39.28 -16.56 17.77
CA TYR A 102 39.87 -15.84 16.65
C TYR A 102 40.60 -14.57 17.11
N THR A 103 41.76 -14.33 16.52
CA THR A 103 42.47 -13.05 16.55
C THR A 103 42.34 -12.40 15.19
N PHE A 104 41.97 -11.12 15.13
CA PHE A 104 41.76 -10.42 13.88
C PHE A 104 42.84 -9.36 13.71
N THR A 105 43.52 -9.36 12.57
CA THR A 105 44.55 -8.37 12.23
C THR A 105 44.22 -7.66 10.93
N ASP A 106 44.49 -6.37 10.86
CA ASP A 106 44.39 -5.60 9.62
C ASP A 106 45.53 -5.94 8.64
N ALA A 107 45.52 -5.29 7.47
CA ALA A 107 46.56 -5.47 6.46
C ALA A 107 47.97 -5.02 6.91
N LEU A 108 48.06 -4.19 7.96
CA LEU A 108 49.30 -3.69 8.56
C LEU A 108 49.77 -4.57 9.74
N GLY A 109 48.98 -5.58 10.13
CA GLY A 109 49.26 -6.46 11.25
C GLY A 109 48.77 -5.95 12.61
N ASN A 110 48.05 -4.83 12.66
CA ASN A 110 47.47 -4.34 13.91
C ASN A 110 46.26 -5.18 14.28
N VAL A 111 46.12 -5.48 15.58
CA VAL A 111 44.94 -6.20 16.08
C VAL A 111 43.72 -5.29 15.97
N VAL A 112 42.68 -5.80 15.31
CA VAL A 112 41.36 -5.15 15.22
C VAL A 112 40.35 -5.96 16.03
N THR A 113 39.49 -5.28 16.77
CA THR A 113 38.50 -5.95 17.61
C THR A 113 37.12 -5.83 16.96
N PRO A 114 36.49 -6.94 16.53
CA PRO A 114 35.12 -6.91 16.06
C PRO A 114 34.13 -6.63 17.19
N THR A 115 32.94 -6.20 16.82
CA THR A 115 31.77 -6.28 17.71
C THR A 115 31.14 -7.66 17.61
N SER A 116 30.94 -8.35 18.73
CA SER A 116 30.21 -9.63 18.80
C SER A 116 29.39 -9.68 20.09
N THR A 117 28.26 -10.39 20.04
CA THR A 117 27.36 -10.62 21.20
C THR A 117 27.61 -11.96 21.88
N ALA A 118 28.42 -12.84 21.28
CA ALA A 118 28.74 -14.16 21.81
C ALA A 118 30.22 -14.26 22.21
N ALA A 119 30.56 -15.36 22.90
CA ALA A 119 31.94 -15.65 23.24
C ALA A 119 32.77 -15.90 21.98
N ASN A 120 34.03 -15.46 21.98
CA ASN A 120 34.92 -15.64 20.84
C ASN A 120 35.16 -17.13 20.57
N GLY A 121 34.78 -17.62 19.38
CA GLY A 121 34.87 -19.03 19.01
C GLY A 121 34.18 -19.32 17.68
N THR A 122 33.79 -20.58 17.50
CA THR A 122 32.99 -21.03 16.34
C THR A 122 31.50 -20.84 16.60
N GLY A 123 30.69 -20.90 15.54
CA GLY A 123 29.25 -20.61 15.59
C GLY A 123 28.95 -19.16 15.99
N THR A 124 29.89 -18.25 15.73
CA THR A 124 29.87 -16.88 16.26
C THR A 124 29.91 -15.85 15.13
N ASP A 125 29.12 -14.79 15.28
CA ASP A 125 29.09 -13.64 14.39
C ASP A 125 30.06 -12.55 14.85
N TYR A 126 30.85 -12.03 13.91
CA TYR A 126 31.76 -10.92 14.14
C TYR A 126 31.44 -9.78 13.18
N THR A 127 31.23 -8.58 13.74
CA THR A 127 30.83 -7.41 12.97
C THR A 127 31.96 -6.38 12.90
N PHE A 128 32.24 -5.92 11.68
CA PHE A 128 33.20 -4.86 11.36
C PHE A 128 32.48 -3.79 10.54
N SER A 129 32.39 -2.56 11.07
CA SER A 129 31.82 -1.41 10.33
C SER A 129 30.44 -1.68 9.69
N GLY A 130 29.60 -2.48 10.35
CA GLY A 130 28.27 -2.86 9.86
C GLY A 130 28.23 -4.10 8.95
N LEU A 131 29.37 -4.75 8.68
CA LEU A 131 29.45 -6.02 7.96
C LEU A 131 29.63 -7.16 8.96
N THR A 132 28.69 -8.10 8.98
CA THR A 132 28.69 -9.24 9.90
C THR A 132 29.13 -10.51 9.17
N PHE A 133 30.11 -11.18 9.73
CA PHE A 133 30.65 -12.44 9.23
C PHE A 133 30.39 -13.55 10.22
N HIS A 134 29.78 -14.63 9.75
CA HIS A 134 29.52 -15.83 10.53
C HIS A 134 30.69 -16.80 10.36
N PHE A 135 31.27 -17.23 11.48
CA PHE A 135 32.32 -18.24 11.52
C PHE A 135 31.77 -19.52 12.14
N ASP A 136 31.91 -20.64 11.45
CA ASP A 136 31.37 -21.94 11.89
C ASP A 136 32.36 -23.08 11.60
N GLY A 137 31.96 -24.32 11.90
CA GLY A 137 32.73 -25.54 11.69
C GLY A 137 33.76 -25.79 12.78
N THR A 138 34.76 -26.61 12.44
CA THR A 138 35.82 -27.04 13.37
C THR A 138 37.20 -26.61 12.82
N PRO A 139 37.61 -25.33 13.02
CA PRO A 139 38.94 -24.85 12.67
C PRO A 139 40.00 -25.46 13.60
N LYS A 140 41.23 -25.55 13.11
CA LYS A 140 42.42 -25.92 13.91
C LYS A 140 43.30 -24.71 14.16
N ALA A 141 44.06 -24.75 15.26
CA ALA A 141 44.96 -23.65 15.61
C ALA A 141 45.93 -23.37 14.46
N GLY A 142 46.03 -22.11 14.04
CA GLY A 142 46.79 -21.66 12.87
C GLY A 142 45.96 -21.52 11.59
N ASP A 143 44.70 -21.99 11.56
CA ASP A 143 43.81 -21.75 10.42
C ASP A 143 43.51 -20.25 10.28
N THR A 144 43.48 -19.76 9.03
CA THR A 144 43.28 -18.35 8.70
C THR A 144 42.13 -18.15 7.72
N PHE A 145 41.41 -17.04 7.91
CA PHE A 145 40.33 -16.59 7.03
C PHE A 145 40.56 -15.12 6.71
N THR A 146 40.42 -14.74 5.44
CA THR A 146 40.56 -13.35 5.01
C THR A 146 39.21 -12.75 4.72
N LEU A 147 38.89 -11.67 5.43
CA LEU A 147 37.70 -10.85 5.22
C LEU A 147 38.13 -9.65 4.37
N SER A 148 37.44 -9.42 3.26
CA SER A 148 37.80 -8.33 2.35
C SER A 148 36.59 -7.74 1.65
N SER A 149 36.75 -6.53 1.15
CA SER A 149 35.80 -5.92 0.22
C SER A 149 35.69 -6.78 -1.04
N ASN A 150 34.48 -6.94 -1.56
CA ASN A 150 34.21 -7.85 -2.67
C ASN A 150 34.59 -7.24 -4.03
N SER A 151 35.85 -6.79 -4.15
CA SER A 151 36.37 -6.23 -5.39
C SER A 151 36.63 -7.34 -6.42
N GLY A 152 36.24 -7.10 -7.67
CA GLY A 152 36.47 -8.02 -8.80
C GLY A 152 35.57 -9.25 -8.87
N ALA A 153 34.53 -9.34 -8.03
CA ALA A 153 33.64 -10.50 -8.00
C ALA A 153 32.56 -10.43 -9.10
N THR A 154 32.95 -10.79 -10.32
CA THR A 154 32.07 -10.73 -11.51
C THR A 154 30.93 -11.74 -11.51
N ALA A 155 30.95 -12.74 -10.63
CA ALA A 155 29.93 -13.80 -10.55
C ALA A 155 29.13 -13.78 -9.23
N ASP A 156 29.38 -12.82 -8.33
CA ASP A 156 28.64 -12.71 -7.07
C ASP A 156 27.29 -12.05 -7.29
N ASN A 157 26.23 -12.68 -6.80
CA ASN A 157 24.85 -12.21 -6.89
C ASN A 157 24.17 -12.12 -5.51
N GLY A 158 24.93 -12.03 -4.43
CA GLY A 158 24.38 -12.11 -3.07
C GLY A 158 23.43 -10.96 -2.74
N ASN A 159 23.71 -9.74 -3.21
CA ASN A 159 22.77 -8.61 -3.03
C ASN A 159 21.55 -8.72 -3.95
N ALA A 160 21.71 -9.24 -5.18
CA ALA A 160 20.57 -9.54 -6.04
C ALA A 160 19.64 -10.61 -5.44
N LEU A 161 20.21 -11.63 -4.79
CA LEU A 161 19.44 -12.62 -4.04
C LEU A 161 18.74 -11.98 -2.82
N ALA A 162 19.40 -11.06 -2.11
CA ALA A 162 18.77 -10.31 -1.03
C ALA A 162 17.60 -9.45 -1.53
N LEU A 163 17.75 -8.81 -2.70
CA LEU A 163 16.69 -8.05 -3.35
C LEU A 163 15.52 -8.97 -3.76
N ALA A 164 15.79 -10.15 -4.31
CA ALA A 164 14.74 -11.12 -4.65
C ALA A 164 13.94 -11.58 -3.42
N LYS A 165 14.60 -11.75 -2.27
CA LYS A 165 13.93 -12.10 -0.99
C LYS A 165 12.95 -11.02 -0.51
N LEU A 166 13.09 -9.76 -0.95
CA LEU A 166 12.13 -8.70 -0.61
C LEU A 166 10.73 -8.95 -1.21
N GLN A 167 10.62 -9.75 -2.26
CA GLN A 167 9.33 -10.10 -2.87
C GLN A 167 8.36 -10.71 -1.85
N THR A 168 8.86 -11.53 -0.94
CA THR A 168 8.08 -12.23 0.08
C THR A 168 8.25 -11.63 1.48
N ALA A 169 9.08 -10.59 1.62
CA ALA A 169 9.31 -9.97 2.92
C ALA A 169 8.06 -9.21 3.38
N LYS A 170 7.74 -9.34 4.68
CA LYS A 170 6.57 -8.70 5.30
C LYS A 170 6.88 -7.25 5.67
N THR A 171 7.00 -6.41 4.65
CA THR A 171 7.38 -4.98 4.80
C THR A 171 6.19 -4.05 5.00
N ILE A 172 4.97 -4.47 4.64
CA ILE A 172 3.76 -3.67 4.81
C ILE A 172 3.17 -3.97 6.19
N ASN A 173 3.19 -2.96 7.08
CA ASN A 173 2.75 -3.04 8.48
C ASN A 173 3.37 -4.21 9.27
N GLY A 174 4.53 -4.72 8.84
CA GLY A 174 5.21 -5.87 9.45
C GLY A 174 4.51 -7.23 9.26
N THR A 175 3.39 -7.29 8.54
CA THR A 175 2.52 -8.48 8.47
C THR A 175 2.27 -8.98 7.06
N SER A 176 2.40 -8.12 6.05
CA SER A 176 2.06 -8.41 4.66
C SER A 176 3.22 -8.13 3.71
N SER A 177 3.36 -8.98 2.68
CA SER A 177 4.20 -8.68 1.53
C SER A 177 3.52 -7.66 0.61
N PHE A 178 4.26 -7.16 -0.38
CA PHE A 178 3.69 -6.28 -1.40
C PHE A 178 2.54 -6.93 -2.19
N ASN A 179 2.64 -8.24 -2.46
CA ASN A 179 1.59 -8.98 -3.16
C ASN A 179 0.33 -9.14 -2.29
N ASP A 180 0.52 -9.47 -1.01
CA ASP A 180 -0.60 -9.61 -0.05
C ASP A 180 -1.36 -8.29 0.11
N ALA A 181 -0.62 -7.19 0.28
CA ALA A 181 -1.19 -5.86 0.44
C ALA A 181 -1.97 -5.43 -0.82
N TYR A 182 -1.43 -5.71 -2.01
CA TYR A 182 -2.10 -5.44 -3.27
C TYR A 182 -3.38 -6.28 -3.44
N ALA A 183 -3.31 -7.58 -3.16
CA ALA A 183 -4.47 -8.47 -3.22
C ALA A 183 -5.58 -8.01 -2.25
N SER A 184 -5.21 -7.61 -1.03
CA SER A 184 -6.14 -7.06 -0.05
C SER A 184 -6.84 -5.80 -0.55
N LEU A 185 -6.09 -4.87 -1.16
CA LEU A 185 -6.67 -3.65 -1.75
C LEU A 185 -7.68 -3.95 -2.86
N VAL A 186 -7.34 -4.85 -3.79
CA VAL A 186 -8.24 -5.26 -4.88
C VAL A 186 -9.49 -5.93 -4.34
N ASN A 187 -9.35 -6.81 -3.35
CA ASN A 187 -10.47 -7.47 -2.69
C ASN A 187 -11.39 -6.46 -1.99
N GLN A 188 -10.82 -5.46 -1.31
CA GLN A 188 -11.60 -4.40 -0.66
C GLN A 188 -12.42 -3.62 -1.68
N VAL A 189 -11.79 -3.14 -2.76
CA VAL A 189 -12.50 -2.41 -3.83
C VAL A 189 -13.58 -3.28 -4.48
N GLY A 190 -13.31 -4.57 -4.71
CA GLY A 190 -14.29 -5.51 -5.26
C GLY A 190 -15.49 -5.73 -4.33
N SER A 191 -15.24 -5.87 -3.03
CA SER A 191 -16.28 -6.01 -2.00
C SER A 191 -17.14 -4.75 -1.89
N ASP A 192 -16.50 -3.58 -1.89
CA ASP A 192 -17.19 -2.28 -1.81
C ASP A 192 -18.05 -2.03 -3.05
N ALA A 193 -17.51 -2.33 -4.24
CA ALA A 193 -18.26 -2.23 -5.49
C ALA A 193 -19.46 -3.18 -5.51
N LYS A 194 -19.30 -4.43 -5.05
CA LYS A 194 -20.40 -5.38 -4.96
C LYS A 194 -21.48 -4.92 -3.99
N SER A 195 -21.06 -4.38 -2.84
CA SER A 195 -21.98 -3.83 -1.84
C SER A 195 -22.76 -2.63 -2.37
N ALA A 196 -22.08 -1.72 -3.08
CA ALA A 196 -22.71 -0.58 -3.74
C ALA A 196 -23.69 -0.99 -4.85
N SER A 197 -23.35 -2.02 -5.65
CA SER A 197 -24.25 -2.58 -6.68
C SER A 197 -25.54 -3.11 -6.06
N ILE A 198 -25.44 -3.90 -4.99
CA ILE A 198 -26.61 -4.45 -4.28
C ILE A 198 -27.47 -3.31 -3.72
N ALA A 199 -26.85 -2.29 -3.13
CA ALA A 199 -27.57 -1.12 -2.61
C ALA A 199 -28.29 -0.35 -3.74
N SER A 200 -27.64 -0.19 -4.90
CA SER A 200 -28.24 0.45 -6.08
C SER A 200 -29.44 -0.33 -6.61
N GLU A 201 -29.31 -1.66 -6.79
CA GLU A 201 -30.40 -2.53 -7.27
C GLU A 201 -31.62 -2.51 -6.32
N SER A 202 -31.35 -2.47 -5.01
CA SER A 202 -32.40 -2.33 -4.00
C SER A 202 -33.10 -0.97 -4.11
N GLN A 203 -32.33 0.11 -4.28
CA GLN A 203 -32.88 1.46 -4.43
C GLN A 203 -33.68 1.62 -5.73
N ASP A 204 -33.25 1.02 -6.83
CA ASP A 204 -33.99 0.98 -8.10
C ASP A 204 -35.33 0.26 -7.95
N SER A 205 -35.33 -0.86 -7.21
CA SER A 205 -36.54 -1.62 -6.90
C SER A 205 -37.52 -0.80 -6.06
N ILE A 206 -37.03 -0.10 -5.03
CA ILE A 206 -37.84 0.82 -4.19
C ILE A 206 -38.41 1.95 -5.05
N THR A 207 -37.57 2.56 -5.90
CA THR A 207 -37.98 3.66 -6.78
C THR A 207 -39.06 3.21 -7.76
N THR A 208 -38.94 2.01 -8.31
CA THR A 208 -39.95 1.40 -9.20
C THR A 208 -41.27 1.16 -8.47
N GLN A 209 -41.23 0.66 -7.23
CA GLN A 209 -42.43 0.44 -6.41
C GLN A 209 -43.12 1.76 -6.05
N VAL A 210 -42.36 2.77 -5.62
CA VAL A 210 -42.90 4.11 -5.29
C VAL A 210 -43.51 4.76 -6.54
N THR A 211 -42.85 4.65 -7.69
CA THR A 211 -43.36 5.18 -8.96
C THR A 211 -44.66 4.49 -9.37
N SER A 212 -44.72 3.15 -9.27
CA SER A 212 -45.93 2.38 -9.56
C SER A 212 -47.08 2.74 -8.61
N ALA A 213 -46.79 2.91 -7.31
CA ALA A 213 -47.78 3.33 -6.32
C ALA A 213 -48.31 4.74 -6.60
N GLN A 214 -47.41 5.67 -6.98
CA GLN A 214 -47.78 7.03 -7.37
C GLN A 214 -48.67 7.03 -8.62
N GLN A 215 -48.34 6.24 -9.64
CA GLN A 215 -49.15 6.08 -10.85
C GLN A 215 -50.52 5.44 -10.57
N SER A 216 -50.63 4.55 -9.59
CA SER A 216 -51.91 3.95 -9.19
C SER A 216 -52.87 4.97 -8.57
N VAL A 217 -52.35 5.95 -7.81
CA VAL A 217 -53.17 6.96 -7.11
C VAL A 217 -53.40 8.22 -7.93
N SER A 218 -52.36 8.69 -8.64
CA SER A 218 -52.36 9.97 -9.38
C SER A 218 -52.19 9.79 -10.89
N GLY A 219 -52.21 8.56 -11.39
CA GLY A 219 -52.20 8.30 -12.82
C GLY A 219 -53.56 8.62 -13.44
N VAL A 220 -53.54 9.28 -14.59
CA VAL A 220 -54.73 9.53 -15.38
C VAL A 220 -55.14 8.22 -16.04
N ASN A 221 -56.32 7.69 -15.70
CA ASN A 221 -56.88 6.54 -16.37
C ASN A 221 -57.55 6.98 -17.68
N MET A 222 -56.89 6.73 -18.82
CA MET A 222 -57.41 7.14 -20.14
C MET A 222 -58.79 6.55 -20.45
N ASP A 223 -59.13 5.37 -19.93
CA ASP A 223 -60.45 4.78 -20.16
C ASP A 223 -61.53 5.54 -19.38
N GLU A 224 -61.24 5.95 -18.14
CA GLU A 224 -62.15 6.76 -17.33
C GLU A 224 -62.25 8.20 -17.87
N GLU A 225 -61.14 8.79 -18.30
CA GLU A 225 -61.14 10.09 -18.98
C GLU A 225 -61.91 10.03 -20.31
N THR A 226 -61.77 8.95 -21.09
CA THR A 226 -62.51 8.74 -22.36
C THR A 226 -64.00 8.54 -22.11
N VAL A 227 -64.40 7.78 -21.09
CA VAL A 227 -65.81 7.63 -20.71
C VAL A 227 -66.39 8.97 -20.24
N ASN A 228 -65.65 9.73 -19.43
CA ASN A 228 -66.06 11.07 -19.02
C ASN A 228 -66.14 12.04 -20.21
N LEU A 229 -65.20 11.97 -21.15
CA LEU A 229 -65.21 12.75 -22.39
C LEU A 229 -66.45 12.42 -23.24
N LEU A 230 -66.73 11.13 -23.46
CA LEU A 230 -67.93 10.68 -24.19
C LEU A 230 -69.21 11.14 -23.48
N LYS A 231 -69.25 11.06 -22.15
CA LYS A 231 -70.36 11.56 -21.34
C LYS A 231 -70.53 13.07 -21.48
N PHE A 232 -69.45 13.85 -21.44
CA PHE A 232 -69.50 15.30 -21.66
C PHE A 232 -69.92 15.64 -23.10
N GLN A 233 -69.47 14.88 -24.10
CA GLN A 233 -69.93 15.04 -25.48
C GLN A 233 -71.44 14.74 -25.62
N GLN A 234 -71.92 13.68 -24.97
CA GLN A 234 -73.34 13.32 -24.98
C GLN A 234 -74.20 14.36 -24.25
N LEU A 235 -73.74 14.86 -23.10
CA LEU A 235 -74.40 15.94 -22.36
C LEU A 235 -74.41 17.25 -23.16
N TYR A 236 -73.33 17.57 -23.86
CA TYR A 236 -73.27 18.74 -24.73
C TYR A 236 -74.27 18.64 -25.89
N GLN A 237 -74.36 17.49 -26.55
CA GLN A 237 -75.36 17.24 -27.60
C GLN A 237 -76.80 17.28 -27.07
N ALA A 238 -77.04 16.72 -25.87
CA ALA A 238 -78.34 16.76 -25.22
C ALA A 238 -78.73 18.21 -24.86
N ASN A 239 -77.81 18.98 -24.26
CA ASN A 239 -78.03 20.40 -23.96
C ASN A 239 -78.25 21.22 -25.23
N ALA A 240 -77.54 20.95 -26.32
CA ALA A 240 -77.78 21.59 -27.62
C ALA A 240 -79.20 21.29 -28.14
N LYS A 241 -79.70 20.05 -28.02
CA LYS A 241 -81.09 19.71 -28.36
C LYS A 241 -82.12 20.37 -27.45
N VAL A 242 -81.84 20.50 -26.15
CA VAL A 242 -82.70 21.21 -25.21
C VAL A 242 -82.76 22.70 -25.55
N ILE A 243 -81.62 23.34 -25.84
CA ILE A 243 -81.57 24.74 -26.30
C ILE A 243 -82.31 24.92 -27.62
N GLN A 244 -82.17 23.98 -28.56
CA GLN A 244 -82.89 24.01 -29.83
C GLN A 244 -84.41 23.86 -29.60
N THR A 245 -84.84 22.96 -28.73
CA THR A 245 -86.25 22.78 -28.37
C THR A 245 -86.80 24.00 -27.64
N ALA A 246 -86.03 24.59 -26.73
CA ALA A 246 -86.39 25.83 -26.04
C ALA A 246 -86.48 27.02 -27.01
N SER A 247 -85.58 27.11 -27.99
CA SER A 247 -85.65 28.11 -29.07
C SER A 247 -86.90 27.91 -29.91
N THR A 248 -87.24 26.67 -30.28
CA THR A 248 -88.51 26.35 -30.98
C THR A 248 -89.74 26.71 -30.13
N ILE A 249 -89.70 26.52 -28.81
CA ILE A 249 -90.81 26.91 -27.92
C ILE A 249 -90.89 28.45 -27.81
N ILE A 250 -89.76 29.15 -27.73
CA ILE A 250 -89.72 30.62 -27.72
C ILE A 250 -90.23 31.19 -29.04
N ASP A 251 -89.79 30.64 -30.17
CA ASP A 251 -90.24 31.06 -31.50
C ASP A 251 -91.72 30.75 -31.72
N THR A 252 -92.21 29.60 -31.24
CA THR A 252 -93.66 29.32 -31.29
C THR A 252 -94.42 30.28 -30.41
N LEU A 253 -94.02 30.54 -29.15
CA LEU A 253 -94.68 31.53 -28.28
C LEU A 253 -94.67 32.96 -28.85
N LEU A 254 -93.57 33.38 -29.48
CA LEU A 254 -93.47 34.69 -30.15
C LEU A 254 -94.28 34.77 -31.45
N SER A 255 -94.56 33.64 -32.10
CA SER A 255 -95.36 33.58 -33.34
C SER A 255 -96.88 33.59 -33.09
N ILE A 256 -97.33 33.37 -31.86
CA ILE A 256 -98.77 33.38 -31.48
C ILE A 256 -99.19 34.64 -30.73
N GLY A 257 -98.26 35.57 -30.48
CA GLY A 257 -98.51 36.94 -29.98
C GLY A 257 -98.31 37.96 -31.08
#